data_AF-A0A3S5ABT4-F1
#
_entry.id   AF-A0A3S5ABT4-F1
#
_cell.length_a   1.000
_cell.length_b   1.000
_cell.length_c   1.000
_cell.angle_alpha   90.00
_cell.angle_beta   90.00
_cell.angle_gamma   90.00
#
_symmetry.space_group_name_H-M   'P 1'
#
loop_
_entity.id
_entity.type
_entity.pdbx_description
1 polymer ?
#
loop_
_entity_poly.entity_id
_entity_poly.type
_entity_poly.pdbx_seq_one_letter_code
_entity_poly.pdbx_strand_id
1 'polypeptide(L)'
;MSESDIPARCLGETGALSFKTPTSQDYKETQELESILVSMNIFETIDEIAQRREALVRLQEISNKWIRKKALEQNLPPHVANSTTGKIFTFGSYRLGVNFCGADIDSLLVVPRFITREEFFDEFKCVLAENPYVEDLYAVVDAFVPVLKMKFMDVQIDLLFAQIDLMSVSDNFNLCENTEQLLRNMDSRDVRSINGVRVTEDMLNLVYRKDTFKTALKVIRIWAKRRCIYSNSLGFLGGVSWAILVARVCQLYPHATPSMIVCLFFTIFSQWPWPKPVRLRETEHIPSLSLSVWDPRVSLNLWFI
;
A
#
# COMPACT_ATOMS: atom_id res chain seq x y z
N MET A 1 -14.31 -4.99 28.16
CA MET A 1 -14.03 -5.67 26.88
C MET A 1 -12.98 -6.71 27.17
N SER A 2 -13.32 -7.99 27.07
CA SER A 2 -12.43 -9.11 27.35
C SER A 2 -11.43 -9.31 26.21
N GLU A 3 -10.32 -10.00 26.49
CA GLU A 3 -9.28 -10.41 25.51
C GLU A 3 -9.84 -11.19 24.30
N SER A 4 -11.09 -11.64 24.35
CA SER A 4 -11.80 -12.43 23.34
C SER A 4 -12.08 -11.74 22.00
N ASP A 5 -11.93 -10.42 21.89
CA ASP A 5 -12.41 -9.65 20.73
C ASP A 5 -11.29 -9.25 19.74
N ILE A 6 -10.03 -9.53 20.05
CA ILE A 6 -8.90 -9.20 19.17
C ILE A 6 -8.55 -10.42 18.31
N PRO A 7 -8.61 -10.32 16.96
CA PRO A 7 -8.18 -11.42 16.10
C PRO A 7 -6.72 -11.79 16.37
N ALA A 8 -6.41 -13.09 16.50
CA ALA A 8 -5.07 -13.56 16.84
C ALA A 8 -3.97 -13.00 15.93
N ARG A 9 -4.25 -12.87 14.61
CA ARG A 9 -3.34 -12.27 13.63
C ARG A 9 -2.94 -10.82 13.96
N CYS A 10 -3.77 -10.10 14.70
CA CYS A 10 -3.51 -8.71 15.10
C CYS A 10 -2.57 -8.59 16.31
N LEU A 11 -2.15 -9.71 16.91
CA LEU A 11 -1.21 -9.75 18.03
C LEU A 11 0.23 -10.07 17.59
N GLY A 12 0.44 -10.30 16.29
CA GLY A 12 1.73 -10.68 15.71
C GLY A 12 2.29 -11.99 16.25
N GLU A 13 3.57 -12.27 15.97
CA GLU A 13 4.22 -13.54 16.31
C GLU A 13 4.42 -13.77 17.82
N THR A 14 4.51 -12.68 18.61
CA THR A 14 4.91 -12.75 20.03
C THR A 14 3.74 -12.57 21.00
N GLY A 15 2.53 -12.33 20.49
CA GLY A 15 1.43 -11.82 21.31
C GLY A 15 1.63 -10.36 21.76
N ALA A 16 0.64 -9.84 22.48
CA ALA A 16 0.71 -8.51 23.09
C ALA A 16 1.61 -8.50 24.33
N LEU A 17 2.32 -7.39 24.56
CA LEU A 17 3.03 -7.14 25.81
C LEU A 17 2.10 -6.63 26.90
N SER A 18 1.03 -5.94 26.54
CA SER A 18 0.05 -5.45 27.50
C SER A 18 -1.33 -5.27 26.89
N PHE A 19 -2.34 -5.72 27.62
CA PHE A 19 -3.77 -5.48 27.34
C PHE A 19 -4.34 -4.34 28.20
N LYS A 20 -3.50 -3.54 28.87
CA LYS A 20 -3.97 -2.44 29.71
C LYS A 20 -4.80 -1.46 28.88
N THR A 21 -6.00 -1.17 29.36
CA THR A 21 -6.87 -0.18 28.71
C THR A 21 -6.43 1.24 29.05
N PRO A 22 -6.68 2.21 28.16
CA PRO A 22 -6.31 3.60 28.41
C PRO A 22 -7.07 4.19 29.60
N THR A 23 -6.39 5.06 30.34
CA THR A 23 -6.95 5.87 31.42
C THR A 23 -7.63 7.13 30.86
N SER A 24 -8.39 7.84 31.69
CA SER A 24 -8.97 9.13 31.30
C SER A 24 -7.91 10.17 30.88
N GLN A 25 -6.72 10.10 31.48
CA GLN A 25 -5.61 10.98 31.14
C GLN A 25 -5.04 10.64 29.74
N ASP A 26 -4.90 9.35 29.40
CA ASP A 26 -4.43 8.92 28.07
C ASP A 26 -5.37 9.40 26.95
N TYR A 27 -6.69 9.38 27.19
CA TYR A 27 -7.66 9.92 26.25
C TYR A 27 -7.55 11.44 26.10
N LYS A 28 -7.31 12.18 27.20
CA LYS A 28 -7.10 13.63 27.16
C LYS A 28 -5.87 13.99 26.33
N GLU A 29 -4.75 13.31 26.55
CA GLU A 29 -3.51 13.51 25.76
C GLU A 29 -3.70 13.17 24.28
N THR A 30 -4.52 12.16 23.98
CA THR A 30 -4.88 11.83 22.60
C THR A 30 -5.69 12.95 21.94
N GLN A 31 -6.66 13.53 22.64
CA GLN A 31 -7.45 14.65 22.12
C GLN A 31 -6.58 15.88 21.86
N GLU A 32 -5.63 16.18 22.75
CA GLU A 32 -4.66 17.27 22.57
C GLU A 32 -3.78 17.01 21.33
N LEU A 33 -3.27 15.79 21.17
CA LEU A 33 -2.49 15.37 20.00
C LEU A 33 -3.28 15.52 18.70
N GLU A 34 -4.53 15.05 18.66
CA GLU A 34 -5.40 15.15 17.49
C GLU A 34 -5.74 16.60 17.15
N SER A 35 -5.99 17.44 18.16
CA SER A 35 -6.22 18.88 17.99
C SER A 35 -5.01 19.57 17.35
N ILE A 36 -3.81 19.22 17.79
CA ILE A 36 -2.56 19.71 17.20
C ILE A 36 -2.45 19.27 15.73
N LEU A 37 -2.73 18.00 15.42
CA LEU A 37 -2.67 17.50 14.05
C LEU A 37 -3.64 18.24 13.11
N VAL A 38 -4.87 18.50 13.57
CA VAL A 38 -5.85 19.29 12.81
C VAL A 38 -5.35 20.71 12.56
N SER A 39 -4.77 21.35 13.59
CA SER A 39 -4.23 22.72 13.48
C SER A 39 -3.07 22.87 12.48
N MET A 40 -2.40 21.77 12.11
CA MET A 40 -1.31 21.81 11.13
C MET A 40 -1.79 21.97 9.68
N ASN A 41 -3.09 21.84 9.41
CA ASN A 41 -3.69 21.94 8.07
C ASN A 41 -3.00 21.02 7.02
N ILE A 42 -2.66 19.80 7.44
CA ILE A 42 -1.92 18.80 6.64
C ILE A 42 -2.83 17.70 6.08
N PHE A 43 -4.09 17.65 6.54
CA PHE A 43 -5.06 16.66 6.09
C PHE A 43 -5.82 17.16 4.88
N GLU A 44 -6.26 16.20 4.07
CA GLU A 44 -7.07 16.49 2.90
C GLU A 44 -8.45 16.98 3.29
N THR A 45 -8.92 17.94 2.51
CA THR A 45 -10.30 18.41 2.52
C THR A 45 -11.24 17.35 1.94
N ILE A 46 -12.53 17.48 2.21
CA ILE A 46 -13.56 16.59 1.64
C ILE A 46 -13.55 16.67 0.12
N ASP A 47 -13.32 17.86 -0.45
CA ASP A 47 -13.28 18.09 -1.89
C ASP A 47 -12.08 17.40 -2.54
N GLU A 48 -10.88 17.49 -1.95
CA GLU A 48 -9.71 16.75 -2.43
C GLU A 48 -9.92 15.23 -2.38
N ILE A 49 -10.53 14.72 -1.29
CA ILE A 49 -10.87 13.29 -1.18
C ILE A 49 -11.85 12.88 -2.28
N ALA A 50 -12.86 13.70 -2.57
CA ALA A 50 -13.84 13.45 -3.63
C ALA A 50 -13.18 13.48 -5.01
N GLN A 51 -12.32 14.47 -5.27
CA GLN A 51 -11.59 14.62 -6.52
C GLN A 51 -10.68 13.41 -6.81
N ARG A 52 -9.96 12.93 -5.80
CA ARG A 52 -9.14 11.71 -5.93
C ARG A 52 -9.95 10.45 -6.24
N ARG A 53 -11.13 10.32 -5.62
CA ARG A 53 -12.04 9.21 -5.92
C ARG A 53 -12.56 9.28 -7.34
N GLU A 54 -12.98 10.45 -7.79
CA GLU A 54 -13.44 10.65 -9.17
C GLU A 54 -12.32 10.35 -10.17
N ALA A 55 -11.10 10.84 -9.94
CA ALA A 55 -9.94 10.56 -10.79
C ALA A 55 -9.68 9.05 -10.92
N LEU A 56 -9.76 8.28 -9.83
CA LEU A 56 -9.59 6.82 -9.87
C LEU A 56 -10.71 6.11 -10.63
N VAL A 57 -11.97 6.54 -10.47
CA VAL A 57 -13.11 5.99 -11.22
C VAL A 57 -12.94 6.24 -12.71
N ARG A 58 -12.59 7.46 -13.10
CA ARG A 58 -12.34 7.81 -14.51
C ARG A 58 -11.16 7.06 -15.10
N LEU A 59 -10.08 6.90 -14.33
CA LEU A 59 -8.91 6.13 -14.77
C LEU A 59 -9.26 4.64 -14.97
N GLN A 60 -10.11 4.07 -14.11
CA GLN A 60 -10.63 2.72 -14.26
C GLN A 60 -11.48 2.57 -15.53
N GLU A 61 -12.33 3.55 -15.85
CA GLU A 61 -13.11 3.57 -17.08
C GLU A 61 -12.23 3.61 -18.33
N ILE A 62 -11.20 4.46 -18.34
CA ILE A 62 -10.23 4.57 -19.44
C ILE A 62 -9.49 3.24 -19.62
N SER A 63 -9.02 2.66 -18.51
CA SER A 63 -8.34 1.36 -18.50
C SER A 63 -9.23 0.26 -19.08
N ASN A 64 -10.49 0.15 -18.64
CA ASN A 64 -11.41 -0.86 -19.15
C ASN A 64 -11.75 -0.67 -20.63
N LYS A 65 -11.86 0.57 -21.12
CA LYS A 65 -12.05 0.84 -22.56
C LYS A 65 -10.87 0.36 -23.38
N TRP A 66 -9.65 0.62 -22.92
CA TRP A 66 -8.43 0.13 -23.59
C TRP A 66 -8.35 -1.41 -23.56
N ILE A 67 -8.57 -2.03 -22.41
CA ILE A 67 -8.57 -3.49 -22.25
C ILE A 67 -9.60 -4.16 -23.17
N ARG A 68 -10.80 -3.60 -23.28
CA ARG A 68 -11.84 -4.06 -24.21
C ARG A 68 -11.38 -4.00 -25.68
N LYS A 69 -10.68 -2.93 -26.08
CA LYS A 69 -10.11 -2.80 -27.43
C LYS A 69 -9.09 -3.92 -27.68
N LYS A 70 -8.15 -4.14 -26.74
CA LYS A 70 -7.17 -5.23 -26.83
C LYS A 70 -7.83 -6.61 -26.87
N ALA A 71 -8.92 -6.82 -26.12
CA ALA A 71 -9.68 -8.07 -26.14
C ALA A 71 -10.29 -8.36 -27.53
N LEU A 72 -10.79 -7.33 -28.23
CA LEU A 72 -11.30 -7.47 -29.59
C LEU A 72 -10.18 -7.77 -30.61
N GLU A 73 -9.00 -7.18 -30.44
CA GLU A 73 -7.81 -7.48 -31.28
C GLU A 73 -7.34 -8.93 -31.13
N GLN A 74 -7.58 -9.55 -29.97
CA GLN A 74 -7.36 -10.98 -29.72
C GLN A 74 -8.44 -11.89 -30.31
N ASN A 75 -9.36 -11.35 -31.13
CA ASN A 75 -10.49 -12.06 -31.72
C ASN A 75 -11.41 -12.74 -30.69
N LEU A 76 -11.48 -12.21 -29.46
CA LEU A 76 -12.45 -12.68 -28.47
C LEU A 76 -13.87 -12.34 -28.96
N PRO A 77 -14.87 -13.22 -28.74
CA PRO A 77 -16.25 -12.93 -29.10
C PRO A 77 -16.71 -11.60 -28.48
N PRO A 78 -17.49 -10.75 -29.19
CA PRO A 78 -17.84 -9.42 -28.69
C PRO A 78 -18.46 -9.40 -27.29
N HIS A 79 -19.27 -10.41 -26.95
CA HIS A 79 -19.86 -10.53 -25.61
C HIS A 79 -18.81 -10.79 -24.52
N VAL A 80 -17.75 -11.55 -24.81
CA VAL A 80 -16.62 -11.79 -23.90
C VAL A 80 -15.73 -10.57 -23.80
N ALA A 81 -15.41 -9.93 -24.93
CA ALA A 81 -14.60 -8.71 -24.93
C ALA A 81 -15.27 -7.58 -24.13
N ASN A 82 -16.61 -7.46 -24.21
CA ASN A 82 -17.37 -6.48 -23.45
C ASN A 82 -17.40 -6.73 -21.94
N SER A 83 -17.22 -7.97 -21.50
CA SER A 83 -17.13 -8.34 -20.07
C SER A 83 -15.68 -8.50 -19.59
N THR A 84 -14.70 -8.24 -20.46
CA THR A 84 -13.28 -8.33 -20.12
C THR A 84 -12.80 -7.00 -19.54
N THR A 85 -12.36 -7.05 -18.29
CA THR A 85 -11.97 -5.86 -17.52
C THR A 85 -10.60 -6.04 -16.89
N GLY A 86 -10.01 -4.91 -16.49
CA GLY A 86 -8.88 -4.85 -15.56
C GLY A 86 -9.33 -4.21 -14.25
N LYS A 87 -8.42 -4.12 -13.29
CA LYS A 87 -8.73 -3.49 -12.00
C LYS A 87 -7.59 -2.63 -11.50
N ILE A 88 -7.93 -1.41 -11.10
CA ILE A 88 -7.02 -0.50 -10.42
C ILE A 88 -7.11 -0.76 -8.92
N PHE A 89 -5.94 -1.01 -8.34
CA PHE A 89 -5.75 -1.06 -6.90
C PHE A 89 -4.99 0.18 -6.46
N THR A 90 -5.30 0.69 -5.28
CA THR A 90 -4.47 1.70 -4.63
C THR A 90 -3.67 1.05 -3.52
N PHE A 91 -2.48 1.59 -3.26
CA PHE A 91 -1.63 1.13 -2.17
C PHE A 91 -0.93 2.32 -1.50
N GLY A 92 0.04 2.04 -0.64
CA GLY A 92 0.86 3.07 -0.04
C GLY A 92 0.05 4.00 0.87
N SER A 93 0.46 5.27 0.93
CA SER A 93 -0.03 6.19 1.95
C SER A 93 -1.50 6.57 1.78
N TYR A 94 -1.98 6.65 0.53
CA TYR A 94 -3.39 6.89 0.20
C TYR A 94 -4.27 5.74 0.67
N ARG A 95 -3.92 4.49 0.31
CA ARG A 95 -4.70 3.31 0.72
C ARG A 95 -4.69 3.09 2.24
N LEU A 96 -3.57 3.37 2.89
CA LEU A 96 -3.49 3.35 4.36
C LEU A 96 -4.31 4.46 5.02
N GLY A 97 -4.74 5.50 4.30
CA GLY A 97 -5.47 6.65 4.86
C GLY A 97 -4.60 7.56 5.71
N VAL A 98 -3.30 7.62 5.40
CA VAL A 98 -2.31 8.45 6.12
C VAL A 98 -1.64 9.49 5.23
N ASN A 99 -2.06 9.61 3.98
CA ASN A 99 -1.60 10.65 3.07
C ASN A 99 -1.89 12.06 3.62
N PHE A 100 -1.04 13.00 3.21
CA PHE A 100 -1.17 14.43 3.51
C PHE A 100 -1.67 15.15 2.25
N CYS A 101 -2.14 16.38 2.41
CA CYS A 101 -2.47 17.26 1.29
C CYS A 101 -1.31 17.30 0.26
N GLY A 102 -1.66 17.22 -1.02
CA GLY A 102 -0.69 17.21 -2.13
C GLY A 102 0.11 15.92 -2.32
N ALA A 103 -0.16 14.85 -1.55
CA ALA A 103 0.48 13.57 -1.78
C ALA A 103 0.05 12.93 -3.11
N ASP A 104 0.88 12.06 -3.67
CA ASP A 104 0.56 11.21 -4.80
C ASP A 104 -0.41 10.09 -4.43
N ILE A 105 -1.07 9.52 -5.45
CA ILE A 105 -1.77 8.24 -5.36
C ILE A 105 -0.90 7.16 -5.99
N ASP A 106 -0.39 6.28 -5.15
CA ASP A 106 0.19 5.02 -5.57
C ASP A 106 -0.93 4.07 -6.04
N SER A 107 -0.89 3.67 -7.31
CA SER A 107 -1.90 2.83 -7.94
C SER A 107 -1.29 1.75 -8.82
N LEU A 108 -2.02 0.66 -9.00
CA LEU A 108 -1.62 -0.51 -9.77
C LEU A 108 -2.77 -0.93 -10.68
N LEU A 109 -2.54 -0.92 -11.99
CA LEU A 109 -3.45 -1.53 -12.95
C LEU A 109 -3.11 -3.02 -13.11
N VAL A 110 -4.03 -3.88 -12.70
CA VAL A 110 -3.96 -5.32 -12.93
C VAL A 110 -4.75 -5.66 -14.19
N VAL A 111 -4.09 -6.34 -15.13
CA VAL A 111 -4.64 -6.66 -16.45
C VAL A 111 -4.65 -8.16 -16.76
N PRO A 112 -5.50 -8.60 -17.72
CA PRO A 112 -5.48 -9.97 -18.24
C PRO A 112 -4.17 -10.37 -18.94
N ARG A 113 -3.97 -11.69 -19.08
CA ARG A 113 -2.76 -12.33 -19.63
C ARG A 113 -2.36 -11.92 -21.05
N PHE A 114 -3.29 -11.38 -21.82
CA PHE A 114 -3.06 -11.02 -23.23
C PHE A 114 -2.59 -9.58 -23.41
N ILE A 115 -2.46 -8.81 -22.32
CA ILE A 115 -1.99 -7.43 -22.35
C ILE A 115 -0.57 -7.37 -21.80
N THR A 116 0.37 -6.92 -22.60
CA THR A 116 1.79 -6.88 -22.27
C THR A 116 2.19 -5.57 -21.59
N ARG A 117 3.36 -5.60 -20.94
CA ARG A 117 3.94 -4.42 -20.29
C ARG A 117 4.35 -3.38 -21.33
N GLU A 118 4.84 -3.83 -22.47
CA GLU A 118 5.24 -3.00 -23.60
C GLU A 118 4.04 -2.19 -24.12
N GLU A 119 2.89 -2.85 -24.33
CA GLU A 119 1.63 -2.18 -24.72
C GLU A 119 1.15 -1.18 -23.65
N PHE A 120 1.38 -1.46 -22.36
CA PHE A 120 1.04 -0.51 -21.29
C PHE A 120 1.91 0.77 -21.34
N PHE A 121 3.22 0.64 -21.55
CA PHE A 121 4.11 1.81 -21.58
C PHE A 121 4.11 2.57 -22.91
N ASP A 122 3.63 1.95 -23.99
CA ASP A 122 3.53 2.54 -25.32
C ASP A 122 2.08 2.92 -25.69
N GLU A 123 1.23 1.93 -26.00
CA GLU A 123 -0.14 2.16 -26.45
C GLU A 123 -1.03 2.80 -25.38
N PHE A 124 -1.05 2.26 -24.15
CA PHE A 124 -1.92 2.79 -23.09
C PHE A 124 -1.48 4.18 -22.65
N LYS A 125 -0.17 4.46 -22.65
CA LYS A 125 0.36 5.82 -22.46
C LYS A 125 -0.20 6.77 -23.51
N CYS A 126 -0.28 6.38 -24.78
CA CYS A 126 -0.89 7.20 -25.82
C CYS A 126 -2.38 7.42 -25.58
N VAL A 127 -3.12 6.38 -25.17
CA VAL A 127 -4.54 6.49 -24.79
C VAL A 127 -4.75 7.48 -23.64
N LEU A 128 -3.87 7.48 -22.63
CA LEU A 128 -3.92 8.45 -21.54
C LEU A 128 -3.62 9.87 -22.04
N ALA A 129 -2.65 10.04 -22.94
CA ALA A 129 -2.27 11.34 -23.50
C ALA A 129 -3.37 12.01 -24.35
N GLU A 130 -4.30 11.23 -24.91
CA GLU A 130 -5.45 11.75 -25.65
C GLU A 130 -6.50 12.40 -24.72
N ASN A 131 -6.45 12.13 -23.42
CA ASN A 131 -7.40 12.69 -22.47
C ASN A 131 -6.98 14.12 -22.06
N PRO A 132 -7.85 15.14 -22.25
CA PRO A 132 -7.50 16.54 -21.98
C PRO A 132 -7.25 16.85 -20.49
N TYR A 133 -7.63 15.95 -19.58
CA TYR A 133 -7.40 16.11 -18.14
C TYR A 133 -6.09 15.46 -17.66
N VAL A 134 -5.30 14.88 -18.56
CA VAL A 134 -3.99 14.31 -18.26
C VAL A 134 -2.90 15.32 -18.59
N GLU A 135 -2.09 15.63 -17.59
CA GLU A 135 -0.93 16.52 -17.65
C GLU A 135 0.33 15.76 -17.20
N ASP A 136 1.51 16.24 -17.59
CA ASP A 136 2.81 15.73 -17.13
C ASP A 136 2.98 14.20 -17.22
N LEU A 137 2.44 13.57 -18.28
CA LEU A 137 2.51 12.12 -18.46
C LEU A 137 3.89 11.67 -18.97
N TYR A 138 4.60 10.87 -18.17
CA TYR A 138 5.84 10.22 -18.57
C TYR A 138 6.01 8.83 -17.97
N ALA A 139 6.88 8.02 -18.59
CA ALA A 139 7.17 6.66 -18.19
C ALA A 139 8.58 6.56 -17.58
N VAL A 140 8.71 5.80 -16.50
CA VAL A 140 10.00 5.46 -15.91
C VAL A 140 10.15 3.93 -15.98
N VAL A 141 10.67 3.44 -17.11
CA VAL A 141 10.70 2.01 -17.43
C VAL A 141 11.92 1.29 -16.82
N ASP A 142 13.04 2.00 -16.66
CA ASP A 142 14.30 1.45 -16.14
C ASP A 142 14.38 1.42 -14.60
N ALA A 143 13.31 1.86 -13.91
CA ALA A 143 13.24 1.76 -12.46
C ALA A 143 13.13 0.31 -11.98
N PHE A 144 13.47 0.07 -10.71
CA PHE A 144 13.32 -1.24 -10.07
C PHE A 144 11.89 -1.80 -10.20
N VAL A 145 10.90 -0.90 -10.13
CA VAL A 145 9.50 -1.15 -10.47
C VAL A 145 9.09 -0.11 -11.52
N PRO A 146 8.84 -0.53 -12.78
CA PRO A 146 8.41 0.38 -13.85
C PRO A 146 7.09 1.09 -13.52
N VAL A 147 6.99 2.39 -13.82
CA VAL A 147 5.84 3.22 -13.45
C VAL A 147 5.49 4.26 -14.51
N LEU A 148 4.20 4.50 -14.75
CA LEU A 148 3.69 5.69 -15.43
C LEU A 148 3.36 6.75 -14.39
N LYS A 149 3.89 7.97 -14.56
CA LYS A 149 3.61 9.12 -13.70
C LYS A 149 2.83 10.15 -14.48
N MET A 150 1.79 10.70 -13.86
CA MET A 150 0.93 11.71 -14.47
C MET A 150 0.24 12.57 -13.42
N LYS A 151 -0.20 13.75 -13.84
CA LYS A 151 -1.19 14.55 -13.13
C LYS A 151 -2.53 14.39 -13.86
N PHE A 152 -3.51 13.75 -13.22
CA PHE A 152 -4.83 13.52 -13.80
C PHE A 152 -5.91 14.17 -12.97
N MET A 153 -6.69 15.10 -13.56
CA MET A 153 -7.71 15.88 -12.85
C MET A 153 -7.14 16.58 -11.58
N ASP A 154 -5.97 17.21 -11.72
CA ASP A 154 -5.17 17.81 -10.63
C ASP A 154 -4.64 16.87 -9.54
N VAL A 155 -4.74 15.56 -9.75
CA VAL A 155 -4.23 14.55 -8.82
C VAL A 155 -2.96 13.93 -9.38
N GLN A 156 -1.87 13.96 -8.62
CA GLN A 156 -0.64 13.22 -8.96
C GLN A 156 -0.89 11.71 -8.77
N ILE A 157 -0.68 10.93 -9.83
CA ILE A 157 -0.89 9.48 -9.87
C ILE A 157 0.37 8.77 -10.35
N ASP A 158 0.84 7.84 -9.55
CA ASP A 158 1.83 6.84 -9.91
C ASP A 158 1.08 5.55 -10.27
N LEU A 159 1.12 5.13 -11.53
CA LEU A 159 0.41 3.96 -12.05
C LEU A 159 1.39 2.85 -12.44
N LEU A 160 1.40 1.80 -11.63
CA LEU A 160 2.11 0.56 -11.88
C LEU A 160 1.30 -0.38 -12.77
N PHE A 161 2.00 -1.37 -13.31
CA PHE A 161 1.43 -2.44 -14.13
C PHE A 161 1.67 -3.81 -13.49
N ALA A 162 0.65 -4.67 -13.54
CA ALA A 162 0.82 -6.10 -13.32
C ALA A 162 -0.08 -6.92 -14.26
N GLN A 163 0.52 -7.88 -14.97
CA GLN A 163 -0.22 -8.88 -15.71
C GLN A 163 -0.50 -10.10 -14.83
N ILE A 164 -1.73 -10.63 -14.87
CA ILE A 164 -2.08 -11.90 -14.22
C ILE A 164 -2.48 -12.94 -15.25
N ASP A 165 -2.28 -14.21 -14.94
CA ASP A 165 -2.62 -15.34 -15.82
C ASP A 165 -4.15 -15.63 -15.83
N LEU A 166 -4.98 -14.61 -16.05
CA LEU A 166 -6.43 -14.70 -16.20
C LEU A 166 -6.88 -14.05 -17.51
N MET A 167 -8.02 -14.45 -18.04
CA MET A 167 -8.60 -13.85 -19.25
C MET A 167 -9.40 -12.58 -18.97
N SER A 168 -9.81 -12.35 -17.73
CA SER A 168 -10.48 -11.13 -17.27
C SER A 168 -10.21 -10.94 -15.78
N VAL A 169 -10.19 -9.69 -15.31
CA VAL A 169 -10.05 -9.33 -13.90
C VAL A 169 -11.38 -8.79 -13.40
N SER A 170 -12.05 -9.53 -12.52
CA SER A 170 -13.37 -9.14 -11.99
C SER A 170 -13.26 -8.01 -10.96
N ASP A 171 -14.37 -7.29 -10.75
CA ASP A 171 -14.43 -6.22 -9.74
C ASP A 171 -14.18 -6.73 -8.31
N ASN A 172 -14.54 -7.98 -8.02
CA ASN A 172 -14.32 -8.64 -6.73
C ASN A 172 -12.94 -9.28 -6.60
N PHE A 173 -12.06 -9.14 -7.60
CA PHE A 173 -10.73 -9.74 -7.58
C PHE A 173 -9.88 -9.21 -6.42
N ASN A 174 -9.21 -10.13 -5.71
CA ASN A 174 -8.41 -9.83 -4.53
C ASN A 174 -6.98 -10.37 -4.70
N LEU A 175 -6.00 -9.47 -4.67
CA LEU A 175 -4.56 -9.80 -4.80
C LEU A 175 -3.98 -10.53 -3.58
N CYS A 176 -4.71 -10.63 -2.47
CA CYS A 176 -4.26 -11.30 -1.25
C CYS A 176 -4.74 -12.75 -1.16
N GLU A 177 -5.65 -13.17 -2.03
CA GLU A 177 -6.19 -14.53 -2.05
C GLU A 177 -5.40 -15.43 -3.00
N ASN A 178 -5.35 -16.73 -2.69
CA ASN A 178 -4.76 -17.76 -3.54
C ASN A 178 -3.34 -17.41 -4.03
N THR A 179 -2.50 -16.87 -3.12
CA THR A 179 -1.16 -16.35 -3.42
C THR A 179 -0.34 -17.28 -4.33
N GLU A 180 -0.34 -18.59 -4.05
CA GLU A 180 0.41 -19.56 -4.87
C GLU A 180 -0.08 -19.61 -6.32
N GLN A 181 -1.40 -19.56 -6.54
CA GLN A 181 -1.98 -19.56 -7.89
C GLN A 181 -1.78 -18.20 -8.58
N LEU A 182 -1.96 -17.11 -7.84
CA LEU A 182 -1.84 -15.75 -8.36
C LEU A 182 -0.43 -15.43 -8.85
N LEU A 183 0.58 -15.80 -8.06
CA LEU A 183 1.98 -15.52 -8.34
C LEU A 183 2.60 -16.50 -9.34
N ARG A 184 1.88 -17.58 -9.68
CA ARG A 184 2.39 -18.59 -10.59
C ARG A 184 2.62 -17.97 -11.97
N ASN A 185 3.81 -18.19 -12.53
CA ASN A 185 4.24 -17.69 -13.84
C ASN A 185 4.30 -16.15 -13.96
N MET A 186 4.12 -15.42 -12.87
CA MET A 186 4.26 -13.96 -12.86
C MET A 186 5.75 -13.60 -12.92
N ASP A 187 6.12 -12.62 -13.75
CA ASP A 187 7.51 -12.20 -13.83
C ASP A 187 7.95 -11.39 -12.60
N SER A 188 9.25 -11.29 -12.37
CA SER A 188 9.77 -10.62 -11.17
C SER A 188 9.39 -9.15 -11.04
N ARG A 189 9.09 -8.44 -12.16
CA ARG A 189 8.67 -7.04 -12.14
C ARG A 189 7.20 -6.94 -11.71
N ASP A 190 6.33 -7.80 -12.24
CA ASP A 190 4.92 -7.86 -11.84
C ASP A 190 4.76 -8.27 -10.38
N VAL A 191 5.56 -9.25 -9.90
CA VAL A 191 5.59 -9.63 -8.48
C VAL A 191 5.92 -8.41 -7.60
N ARG A 192 6.90 -7.60 -8.01
CA ARG A 192 7.25 -6.36 -7.28
C ARG A 192 6.12 -5.33 -7.33
N SER A 193 5.47 -5.16 -8.48
CA SER A 193 4.34 -4.23 -8.63
C SER A 193 3.16 -4.58 -7.71
N ILE A 194 2.80 -5.86 -7.61
CA ILE A 194 1.66 -6.27 -6.77
C ILE A 194 1.98 -6.25 -5.27
N ASN A 195 3.25 -6.35 -4.89
CA ASN A 195 3.66 -6.38 -3.49
C ASN A 195 3.28 -5.09 -2.75
N GLY A 196 3.30 -3.93 -3.42
CA GLY A 196 2.83 -2.68 -2.81
C GLY A 196 1.40 -2.78 -2.26
N VAL A 197 0.49 -3.36 -3.06
CA VAL A 197 -0.90 -3.61 -2.66
C VAL A 197 -0.98 -4.64 -1.55
N ARG A 198 -0.31 -5.78 -1.70
CA ARG A 198 -0.37 -6.89 -0.74
C ARG A 198 0.18 -6.51 0.63
N VAL A 199 1.32 -5.82 0.69
CA VAL A 199 1.90 -5.32 1.95
C VAL A 199 0.97 -4.33 2.64
N THR A 200 0.33 -3.43 1.86
CA THR A 200 -0.59 -2.45 2.40
C THR A 200 -1.84 -3.11 3.00
N GLU A 201 -2.44 -4.07 2.30
CA GLU A 201 -3.61 -4.82 2.79
C GLU A 201 -3.26 -5.69 4.00
N ASP A 202 -2.14 -6.42 3.95
CA ASP A 202 -1.65 -7.22 5.07
C ASP A 202 -1.49 -6.35 6.32
N MET A 203 -0.87 -5.18 6.20
CA MET A 203 -0.69 -4.27 7.33
C MET A 203 -2.02 -3.82 7.94
N LEU A 204 -3.02 -3.49 7.11
CA LEU A 204 -4.37 -3.14 7.59
C LEU A 204 -5.08 -4.33 8.25
N ASN A 205 -4.78 -5.56 7.84
CA ASN A 205 -5.36 -6.79 8.40
C ASN A 205 -4.66 -7.27 9.67
N LEU A 206 -3.41 -6.86 9.89
CA LEU A 206 -2.56 -7.21 11.03
C LEU A 206 -2.65 -6.22 12.20
N VAL A 207 -3.46 -5.17 12.07
CA VAL A 207 -3.66 -4.18 13.14
C VAL A 207 -5.13 -4.14 13.57
N TYR A 208 -5.35 -4.28 14.87
CA TYR A 208 -6.70 -4.31 15.46
C TYR A 208 -7.44 -2.96 15.34
N ARG A 209 -6.87 -1.89 15.93
CA ARG A 209 -7.46 -0.54 15.89
C ARG A 209 -6.83 0.27 14.75
N LYS A 210 -7.45 0.21 13.58
CA LYS A 210 -6.98 0.90 12.36
C LYS A 210 -6.84 2.40 12.55
N ASP A 211 -7.80 3.05 13.21
CA ASP A 211 -7.75 4.51 13.40
C ASP A 211 -6.62 4.92 14.34
N THR A 212 -6.40 4.17 15.44
CA THR A 212 -5.24 4.36 16.32
C THR A 212 -3.93 4.31 15.53
N PHE A 213 -3.78 3.27 14.70
CA PHE A 213 -2.60 3.09 13.87
C PHE A 213 -2.39 4.22 12.88
N LYS A 214 -3.45 4.64 12.16
CA LYS A 214 -3.38 5.74 11.19
C LYS A 214 -2.97 7.04 11.85
N THR A 215 -3.58 7.40 12.98
CA THR A 215 -3.25 8.63 13.72
C THR A 215 -1.82 8.60 14.24
N ALA A 216 -1.39 7.50 14.86
CA ALA A 216 0.00 7.36 15.33
C ALA A 216 1.01 7.40 14.18
N LEU A 217 0.73 6.73 13.06
CA LEU A 217 1.59 6.73 11.88
C LEU A 217 1.72 8.13 11.26
N LYS A 218 0.64 8.91 11.22
CA LYS A 218 0.70 10.32 10.80
C LYS A 218 1.68 11.12 11.66
N VAL A 219 1.60 10.99 12.98
CA VAL A 219 2.50 11.66 13.93
C VAL A 219 3.96 11.25 13.71
N ILE A 220 4.24 9.95 13.63
CA ILE A 220 5.59 9.43 13.41
C ILE A 220 6.15 9.90 12.06
N ARG A 221 5.34 9.93 10.99
CA ARG A 221 5.78 10.45 9.68
C ARG A 221 6.11 11.95 9.74
N ILE A 222 5.28 12.76 10.40
CA ILE A 222 5.55 14.20 10.57
C ILE A 222 6.86 14.39 11.34
N TRP A 223 7.02 13.67 12.45
CA TRP A 223 8.24 13.69 13.24
C TRP A 223 9.46 13.29 12.40
N ALA A 224 9.42 12.14 11.71
CA ALA A 224 10.54 11.64 10.91
C ALA A 224 10.94 12.62 9.78
N LYS A 225 9.96 13.24 9.11
CA LYS A 225 10.20 14.29 8.11
C LYS A 225 10.85 15.52 8.74
N ARG A 226 10.32 16.04 9.85
CA ARG A 226 10.89 17.20 10.56
C ARG A 226 12.28 16.94 11.15
N ARG A 227 12.60 15.69 11.46
CA ARG A 227 13.92 15.26 11.91
C ARG A 227 14.87 14.86 10.77
N CYS A 228 14.44 15.01 9.51
CA CYS A 228 15.23 14.71 8.31
C CYS A 228 15.72 13.26 8.23
N ILE A 229 14.92 12.31 8.72
CA ILE A 229 15.22 10.86 8.71
C ILE A 229 14.16 10.05 7.92
N TYR A 230 13.49 10.69 6.98
CA TYR A 230 12.48 10.08 6.11
C TYR A 230 12.97 10.08 4.66
N SER A 231 13.74 9.06 4.27
CA SER A 231 14.19 8.88 2.88
C SER A 231 14.86 7.52 2.66
N ASN A 232 14.20 6.62 1.93
CA ASN A 232 14.77 5.31 1.57
C ASN A 232 16.00 5.44 0.64
N SER A 233 15.97 6.39 -0.30
CA SER A 233 17.08 6.61 -1.24
C SER A 233 18.36 7.11 -0.57
N LEU A 234 18.24 7.74 0.61
CA LEU A 234 19.38 8.19 1.41
C LEU A 234 19.79 7.19 2.50
N GLY A 235 19.22 5.98 2.50
CA GLY A 235 19.51 4.93 3.48
C GLY A 235 18.77 5.07 4.82
N PHE A 236 17.86 6.04 4.94
CA PHE A 236 16.92 6.12 6.07
C PHE A 236 15.64 5.31 5.79
N LEU A 237 14.71 5.32 6.73
CA LEU A 237 13.45 4.59 6.60
C LEU A 237 12.47 5.29 5.64
N GLY A 238 11.86 4.50 4.76
CA GLY A 238 10.79 4.92 3.87
C GLY A 238 9.40 4.79 4.51
N GLY A 239 8.35 5.16 3.77
CA GLY A 239 6.97 5.16 4.27
C GLY A 239 6.48 3.81 4.78
N VAL A 240 6.73 2.74 4.03
CA VAL A 240 6.35 1.37 4.41
C VAL A 240 7.11 0.93 5.67
N SER A 241 8.41 1.24 5.79
CA SER A 241 9.20 0.88 6.97
C SER A 241 8.65 1.52 8.24
N TRP A 242 8.37 2.83 8.20
CA TRP A 242 7.74 3.52 9.34
C TRP A 242 6.38 2.92 9.69
N ALA A 243 5.59 2.55 8.69
CA ALA A 243 4.30 1.92 8.88
C ALA A 243 4.43 0.52 9.54
N ILE A 244 5.42 -0.28 9.15
CA ILE A 244 5.74 -1.56 9.80
C ILE A 244 6.13 -1.35 11.27
N LEU A 245 7.00 -0.39 11.56
CA LEU A 245 7.42 -0.11 12.93
C LEU A 245 6.23 0.30 13.81
N VAL A 246 5.36 1.18 13.33
CA VAL A 246 4.16 1.60 14.07
C VAL A 246 3.16 0.46 14.22
N ALA A 247 2.92 -0.32 13.16
CA ALA A 247 2.05 -1.49 13.20
C ALA A 247 2.51 -2.49 14.27
N ARG A 248 3.83 -2.70 14.39
CA ARG A 248 4.40 -3.58 15.41
C ARG A 248 4.04 -3.11 16.82
N VAL A 249 4.16 -1.82 17.11
CA VAL A 249 3.78 -1.26 18.42
C VAL A 249 2.30 -1.48 18.69
N CYS A 250 1.44 -1.30 17.67
CA CYS A 250 0.00 -1.56 17.78
C CYS A 250 -0.31 -3.04 18.10
N GLN A 251 0.44 -4.00 17.55
CA GLN A 251 0.28 -5.42 17.90
C GLN A 251 0.66 -5.71 19.36
N LEU A 252 1.71 -5.05 19.86
CA LEU A 252 2.18 -5.23 21.24
C LEU A 252 1.24 -4.58 22.27
N TYR A 253 0.49 -3.55 21.87
CA TYR A 253 -0.42 -2.77 22.73
C TYR A 253 -1.78 -2.52 22.05
N PRO A 254 -2.61 -3.55 21.85
CA PRO A 254 -3.80 -3.49 21.00
C PRO A 254 -4.91 -2.54 21.48
N HIS A 255 -4.90 -2.18 22.78
CA HIS A 255 -5.88 -1.25 23.36
C HIS A 255 -5.37 0.18 23.55
N ALA A 256 -4.10 0.44 23.27
CA ALA A 256 -3.51 1.77 23.46
C ALA A 256 -4.16 2.83 22.53
N THR A 257 -4.16 4.08 22.99
CA THR A 257 -4.58 5.24 22.19
C THR A 257 -3.43 5.75 21.31
N PRO A 258 -3.70 6.63 20.32
CA PRO A 258 -2.65 7.24 19.50
C PRO A 258 -1.49 7.85 20.31
N SER A 259 -1.76 8.62 21.37
CA SER A 259 -0.70 9.23 22.20
C SER A 259 0.18 8.18 22.85
N MET A 260 -0.42 7.14 23.43
CA MET A 260 0.29 6.01 24.03
C MET A 260 1.16 5.29 23.00
N ILE A 261 0.63 4.99 21.80
CA ILE A 261 1.39 4.32 20.73
C ILE A 261 2.60 5.16 20.33
N VAL A 262 2.47 6.49 20.21
CA VAL A 262 3.60 7.37 19.89
C VAL A 262 4.68 7.34 20.97
N CYS A 263 4.30 7.39 22.26
CA CYS A 263 5.25 7.26 23.36
C CYS A 263 5.94 5.89 23.40
N LEU A 264 5.15 4.82 23.25
CA LEU A 264 5.62 3.44 23.24
C LEU A 264 6.54 3.16 22.05
N PHE A 265 6.28 3.78 20.90
CA PHE A 265 7.13 3.68 19.71
C PHE A 265 8.57 4.08 20.02
N PHE A 266 8.77 5.25 20.63
CA PHE A 266 10.11 5.72 20.97
C PHE A 266 10.76 4.86 22.06
N THR A 267 10.01 4.45 23.07
CA THR A 267 10.51 3.57 24.14
C THR A 267 10.97 2.23 23.58
N ILE A 268 10.17 1.58 22.73
CA ILE A 268 10.49 0.28 22.14
C ILE A 268 11.69 0.39 21.20
N PHE A 269 11.68 1.32 20.24
CA PHE A 269 12.71 1.35 19.20
C PHE A 269 14.04 1.97 19.64
N SER A 270 14.06 2.75 20.73
CA SER A 270 15.32 3.19 21.37
C SER A 270 16.06 2.05 22.08
N GLN A 271 15.33 1.02 22.53
CA GLN A 271 15.88 -0.14 23.25
C GLN A 271 15.83 -1.41 22.41
N TRP A 272 15.44 -1.30 21.14
CA TRP A 272 15.31 -2.47 20.28
C TRP A 272 16.69 -3.09 20.06
N PRO A 273 16.85 -4.41 20.26
CA PRO A 273 18.14 -5.07 20.17
C PRO A 273 18.52 -5.30 18.70
N TRP A 274 18.83 -4.21 17.98
CA TRP A 274 19.34 -4.28 16.61
C TRP A 274 20.59 -5.18 16.55
N PRO A 275 20.75 -6.05 15.53
CA PRO A 275 20.00 -6.12 14.27
C PRO A 275 18.79 -7.07 14.27
N LYS A 276 18.19 -7.38 15.43
CA LYS A 276 16.98 -8.23 15.48
C LYS A 276 15.88 -7.65 14.56
N PRO A 277 15.28 -8.46 13.67
CA PRO A 277 14.29 -7.95 12.72
C PRO A 277 12.98 -7.57 13.41
N VAL A 278 12.29 -6.59 12.83
CA VAL A 278 10.92 -6.24 13.17
C VAL A 278 9.99 -7.01 12.24
N ARG A 279 9.21 -7.95 12.80
CA ARG A 279 8.27 -8.79 12.05
C ARG A 279 6.84 -8.56 12.54
N LEU A 280 5.89 -8.50 11.60
CA LEU A 280 4.46 -8.37 11.91
C LEU A 280 3.73 -9.72 11.95
N ARG A 281 4.23 -10.71 11.21
CA ARG A 281 3.69 -12.06 11.14
C ARG A 281 4.78 -13.04 10.72
N GLU A 282 4.52 -14.33 10.96
CA GLU A 282 5.40 -15.40 10.51
C GLU A 282 5.60 -15.35 8.99
N THR A 283 6.83 -15.64 8.59
CA THR A 283 7.20 -15.67 7.18
C THR A 283 6.66 -16.93 6.53
N GLU A 284 5.76 -16.77 5.56
CA GLU A 284 5.28 -17.86 4.73
C GLU A 284 6.30 -18.17 3.64
N HIS A 285 6.86 -19.37 3.66
CA HIS A 285 7.70 -19.87 2.58
C HIS A 285 6.88 -20.79 1.68
N ILE A 286 6.68 -20.39 0.42
CA ILE A 286 5.97 -21.17 -0.60
C ILE A 286 7.01 -21.72 -1.58
N PRO A 287 7.50 -22.97 -1.40
CA PRO A 287 8.62 -23.51 -2.18
C PRO A 287 8.38 -23.53 -3.69
N SER A 288 7.12 -23.72 -4.11
CA SER A 288 6.72 -23.82 -5.50
C SER A 288 6.93 -22.53 -6.30
N LEU A 289 6.99 -21.37 -5.65
CA LEU A 289 7.14 -20.08 -6.32
C LEU A 289 8.59 -19.66 -6.57
N SER A 290 9.56 -20.30 -5.89
CA SER A 290 11.00 -19.97 -6.00
C SER A 290 11.32 -18.47 -5.85
N LEU A 291 10.49 -17.73 -5.11
CA LEU A 291 10.67 -16.30 -4.86
C LEU A 291 11.71 -16.08 -3.76
N SER A 292 12.42 -14.96 -3.84
CA SER A 292 13.36 -14.56 -2.80
C SER A 292 12.60 -14.22 -1.52
N VAL A 293 12.89 -14.94 -0.43
CA VAL A 293 12.34 -14.69 0.90
C VAL A 293 13.47 -14.26 1.82
N TRP A 294 13.24 -13.21 2.60
CA TRP A 294 14.23 -12.77 3.57
C TRP A 294 14.41 -13.81 4.68
N ASP A 295 15.62 -14.37 4.79
CA ASP A 295 16.03 -15.20 5.92
C ASP A 295 17.43 -14.79 6.39
N PRO A 296 17.60 -14.32 7.65
CA PRO A 296 18.90 -13.90 8.16
C PRO A 296 19.90 -15.06 8.28
N ARG A 297 19.44 -16.32 8.23
CA ARG A 297 20.30 -17.52 8.27
C ARG A 297 20.90 -17.87 6.91
N VAL A 298 20.27 -17.43 5.83
CA VAL A 298 20.61 -17.82 4.45
C VAL A 298 21.05 -16.61 3.61
N SER A 299 20.58 -15.42 3.96
CA SER A 299 20.75 -14.20 3.18
C SER A 299 21.11 -13.02 4.10
N LEU A 300 22.41 -12.76 4.23
CA LEU A 300 22.96 -11.64 4.99
C LEU A 300 22.68 -10.26 4.36
N ASN A 301 22.26 -10.21 3.08
CA ASN A 301 22.21 -8.97 2.28
C ASN A 301 20.83 -8.61 1.67
N LEU A 302 19.75 -9.33 1.99
CA LEU A 302 18.42 -8.97 1.46
C LEU A 302 17.75 -7.91 2.34
N TRP A 303 18.23 -6.68 2.30
CA TRP A 303 17.47 -5.55 2.85
C TRP A 303 16.37 -5.17 1.87
N PHE A 304 15.20 -5.82 1.97
CA PHE A 304 14.02 -5.40 1.22
C PHE A 304 12.85 -5.21 2.19
N ILE A 305 12.42 -3.94 2.27
CA ILE A 305 11.14 -3.48 2.82
C ILE A 305 10.05 -3.74 1.79
#